data_AF-A0A2D9CHC9-F1
#
_entry.id   AF-A0A2D9CHC9-F1
#
_cell.length_a   1.000
_cell.length_b   1.000
_cell.length_c   1.000
_cell.angle_alpha   90.00
_cell.angle_beta   90.00
_cell.angle_gamma   90.00
#
_symmetry.space_group_name_H-M   'P 1'
#
loop_
_entity.id
_entity.type
_entity.pdbx_description
1 polymer ?
#
loop_
_entity_poly.entity_id
_entity_poly.type
_entity_poly.pdbx_seq_one_letter_code
_entity_poly.pdbx_strand_id
1 'polypeptide(L)'
;MSNINPTDLWLSGRVMRWHTNPLMAGTGDRLDGHHARVAQIILEHHPDPSADLLRAALTHDAGEMIVGDLPADLKRERPEIAARHYWEEIAARDRIAGEFPDLDDDDDAWLRWADRLDAYLWAQHHGMDMTTTEWRLAHEEIARLEAMLSVVDDEVTA
;
A
#
# COMPACT_ATOMS: atom_id res chain seq x y z
N MET A 1 13.99 8.04 -34.40
CA MET A 1 13.35 8.24 -33.08
C MET A 1 13.43 6.91 -32.37
N SER A 2 13.94 6.85 -31.15
CA SER A 2 13.82 5.62 -30.34
C SER A 2 12.34 5.30 -30.16
N ASN A 3 11.93 4.04 -30.32
CA ASN A 3 10.56 3.63 -30.04
C ASN A 3 10.25 3.94 -28.56
N ILE A 4 9.25 4.80 -28.34
CA ILE A 4 8.73 5.11 -27.00
C ILE A 4 7.74 4.01 -26.68
N ASN A 5 8.18 3.00 -25.92
CA ASN A 5 7.35 1.92 -25.41
C ASN A 5 7.07 2.14 -23.93
N PRO A 6 5.92 1.68 -23.41
CA PRO A 6 5.68 1.62 -21.97
C PRO A 6 6.78 0.84 -21.24
N THR A 7 7.21 1.34 -20.09
CA THR A 7 8.10 0.60 -19.18
C THR A 7 7.28 -0.33 -18.29
N ASP A 8 7.93 -1.32 -17.67
CA ASP A 8 7.29 -2.22 -16.71
C ASP A 8 6.69 -1.44 -15.53
N LEU A 9 7.38 -0.42 -15.03
CA LEU A 9 6.85 0.46 -13.98
C LEU A 9 5.60 1.24 -14.43
N TRP A 10 5.54 1.67 -15.68
CA TRP A 10 4.35 2.33 -16.20
C TRP A 10 3.18 1.33 -16.35
N LEU A 11 3.48 0.10 -16.77
CA LEU A 11 2.49 -0.96 -16.92
C LEU A 11 1.97 -1.48 -15.58
N SER A 12 2.80 -1.55 -14.53
CA SER A 12 2.38 -2.04 -13.22
C SER A 12 1.29 -1.18 -12.59
N GLY A 13 1.32 0.13 -12.84
CA GLY A 13 0.25 1.05 -12.45
C GLY A 13 -1.13 0.71 -13.04
N ARG A 14 -1.21 -0.13 -14.08
CA ARG A 14 -2.47 -0.56 -14.71
C ARG A 14 -3.12 -1.76 -14.03
N VAL A 15 -2.44 -2.41 -13.08
CA VAL A 15 -2.96 -3.54 -12.31
C VAL A 15 -4.17 -3.08 -11.51
N MET A 16 -5.22 -3.92 -11.50
CA MET A 16 -6.46 -3.67 -10.79
C MET A 16 -6.37 -4.24 -9.38
N ARG A 17 -6.60 -3.39 -8.37
CA ARG A 17 -6.77 -3.85 -6.99
C ARG A 17 -8.09 -4.60 -6.85
N TRP A 18 -8.23 -5.29 -5.73
CA TRP A 18 -9.47 -5.97 -5.34
C TRP A 18 -9.91 -7.11 -6.27
N HIS A 19 -9.03 -7.63 -7.13
CA HIS A 19 -9.38 -8.59 -8.18
C HIS A 19 -9.99 -9.91 -7.65
N THR A 20 -9.79 -10.23 -6.37
CA THR A 20 -10.41 -11.37 -5.68
C THR A 20 -11.66 -11.00 -4.86
N ASN A 21 -11.97 -9.72 -4.67
CA ASN A 21 -13.11 -9.25 -3.90
C ASN A 21 -14.28 -8.95 -4.85
N PRO A 22 -15.39 -9.73 -4.83
CA PRO A 22 -16.47 -9.62 -5.81
C PRO A 22 -17.25 -8.30 -5.74
N LEU A 23 -17.22 -7.59 -4.61
CA LEU A 23 -17.89 -6.30 -4.46
C LEU A 23 -17.01 -5.14 -4.92
N MET A 24 -15.68 -5.29 -4.79
CA MET A 24 -14.72 -4.22 -5.04
C MET A 24 -13.97 -4.33 -6.38
N ALA A 25 -13.86 -5.52 -6.99
CA ALA A 25 -13.13 -5.75 -8.24
C ALA A 25 -13.59 -4.86 -9.42
N GLY A 26 -14.85 -4.41 -9.40
CA GLY A 26 -15.44 -3.55 -10.42
C GLY A 26 -15.34 -2.04 -10.16
N THR A 27 -14.74 -1.61 -9.05
CA THR A 27 -14.73 -0.20 -8.62
C THR A 27 -13.76 0.68 -9.41
N GLY A 28 -12.87 0.09 -10.21
CA GLY A 28 -11.94 0.85 -11.04
C GLY A 28 -10.63 1.22 -10.35
N ASP A 29 -10.35 0.67 -9.17
CA ASP A 29 -9.14 0.97 -8.41
C ASP A 29 -7.89 0.33 -9.04
N ARG A 30 -6.99 1.17 -9.52
CA ARG A 30 -5.72 0.76 -10.14
C ARG A 30 -4.56 1.10 -9.23
N LEU A 31 -3.45 0.37 -9.36
CA LEU A 31 -2.23 0.67 -8.60
C LEU A 31 -1.71 2.10 -8.84
N ASP A 32 -1.79 2.64 -10.06
CA ASP A 32 -1.38 4.03 -10.31
C ASP A 32 -2.18 5.05 -9.47
N GLY A 33 -3.48 4.83 -9.32
CA GLY A 33 -4.36 5.62 -8.48
C GLY A 33 -4.09 5.41 -6.99
N HIS A 34 -3.97 4.16 -6.55
CA HIS A 34 -3.69 3.80 -5.16
C HIS A 34 -2.35 4.38 -4.69
N HIS A 35 -1.26 4.10 -5.41
CA HIS A 35 0.07 4.65 -5.13
C HIS A 35 0.07 6.18 -4.99
N ALA A 36 -0.64 6.87 -5.89
CA ALA A 36 -0.75 8.32 -5.84
C ALA A 36 -1.51 8.80 -4.58
N ARG A 37 -2.59 8.12 -4.19
CA ARG A 37 -3.36 8.48 -2.99
C ARG A 37 -2.58 8.19 -1.71
N VAL A 38 -1.85 7.07 -1.63
CA VAL A 38 -0.94 6.77 -0.50
C VAL A 38 0.10 7.88 -0.35
N ALA A 39 0.78 8.26 -1.45
CA ALA A 39 1.74 9.35 -1.42
C ALA A 39 1.09 10.71 -1.03
N GLN A 40 -0.14 10.97 -1.47
CA GLN A 40 -0.90 12.17 -1.09
C GLN A 40 -1.27 12.19 0.40
N ILE A 41 -1.68 11.06 0.96
CA ILE A 41 -1.95 10.91 2.40
C ILE A 41 -0.68 11.20 3.20
N ILE A 42 0.47 10.67 2.79
CA ILE A 42 1.75 10.96 3.44
C ILE A 42 2.07 12.46 3.34
N LEU A 43 1.94 13.08 2.16
CA LEU A 43 2.17 14.51 2.00
C LEU A 43 1.22 15.41 2.81
N GLU A 44 0.00 14.94 3.09
CA GLU A 44 -1.00 15.68 3.87
C GLU A 44 -0.71 15.63 5.38
N HIS A 45 -0.18 14.50 5.87
CA HIS A 45 -0.10 14.22 7.30
C HIS A 45 1.32 14.15 7.87
N HIS A 46 2.31 13.73 7.08
CA HIS A 46 3.69 13.67 7.52
C HIS A 46 4.31 15.09 7.52
N PRO A 47 4.98 15.54 8.61
CA PRO A 47 5.48 16.90 8.71
C PRO A 47 6.58 17.26 7.68
N ASP A 48 7.49 16.33 7.40
CA ASP A 48 8.57 16.50 6.40
C ASP A 48 8.97 15.16 5.75
N PRO A 49 8.17 14.59 4.83
CA PRO A 49 8.40 13.24 4.32
C PRO A 49 9.64 13.17 3.43
N SER A 50 10.44 12.13 3.61
CA SER A 50 11.62 11.89 2.80
C SER A 50 11.25 11.58 1.33
N ALA A 51 12.15 11.89 0.40
CA ALA A 51 11.95 11.51 -1.00
C ALA A 51 11.89 9.98 -1.18
N ASP A 52 12.55 9.25 -0.29
CA ASP A 52 12.58 7.80 -0.26
C ASP A 52 11.26 7.21 0.21
N LEU A 53 10.63 7.77 1.25
CA LEU A 53 9.26 7.42 1.67
C LEU A 53 8.25 7.65 0.54
N LEU A 54 8.33 8.79 -0.14
CA LEU A 54 7.44 9.08 -1.28
C LEU A 54 7.68 8.13 -2.45
N ARG A 55 8.94 7.77 -2.73
CA ARG A 55 9.28 6.76 -3.75
C ARG A 55 8.71 5.40 -3.37
N ALA A 56 8.85 4.99 -2.11
CA ALA A 56 8.29 3.76 -1.59
C ALA A 56 6.77 3.74 -1.75
N ALA A 57 6.05 4.79 -1.32
CA ALA A 57 4.61 4.92 -1.51
C ALA A 57 4.16 4.78 -2.96
N LEU A 58 4.90 5.40 -3.89
CA LEU A 58 4.59 5.38 -5.31
C LEU A 58 4.84 4.02 -6.00
N THR A 59 5.49 3.07 -5.33
CA THR A 59 6.01 1.85 -5.97
C THR A 59 5.85 0.56 -5.16
N HIS A 60 5.36 0.62 -3.91
CA HIS A 60 5.39 -0.53 -2.99
C HIS A 60 4.69 -1.79 -3.52
N ASP A 61 3.55 -1.65 -4.21
CA ASP A 61 2.81 -2.77 -4.81
C ASP A 61 3.16 -3.03 -6.28
N ALA A 62 4.22 -2.42 -6.82
CA ALA A 62 4.58 -2.60 -8.24
C ALA A 62 4.81 -4.08 -8.62
N GLY A 63 5.22 -4.90 -7.64
CA GLY A 63 5.41 -6.35 -7.79
C GLY A 63 4.14 -7.13 -8.13
N GLU A 64 2.95 -6.63 -7.77
CA GLU A 64 1.66 -7.30 -8.03
C GLU A 64 1.43 -7.55 -9.52
N MET A 65 2.05 -6.78 -10.42
CA MET A 65 1.96 -7.04 -11.87
C MET A 65 2.46 -8.44 -12.26
N ILE A 66 3.41 -8.99 -11.50
CA ILE A 66 4.00 -10.31 -11.75
C ILE A 66 3.34 -11.38 -10.88
N VAL A 67 3.15 -11.11 -9.59
CA VAL A 67 2.73 -12.14 -8.61
C VAL A 67 1.25 -12.09 -8.25
N GLY A 68 0.57 -10.97 -8.52
CA GLY A 68 -0.77 -10.67 -8.01
C GLY A 68 -0.81 -10.46 -6.49
N ASP A 69 -1.90 -9.90 -5.99
CA ASP A 69 -2.17 -9.83 -4.55
C ASP A 69 -2.91 -11.08 -4.03
N LEU A 70 -2.74 -11.41 -2.75
CA LEU A 70 -3.48 -12.47 -2.08
C LEU A 70 -4.63 -11.90 -1.23
N PRO A 71 -5.82 -12.54 -1.22
CA PRO A 71 -6.90 -12.16 -0.32
C PRO A 71 -6.44 -12.10 1.14
N ALA A 72 -6.90 -11.09 1.88
CA ALA A 72 -6.53 -10.90 3.29
C ALA A 72 -6.81 -12.13 4.17
N ASP A 73 -7.93 -12.82 3.93
CA ASP A 73 -8.31 -14.03 4.66
C ASP A 73 -7.32 -15.17 4.44
N LEU A 74 -6.87 -15.37 3.20
CA LEU A 74 -5.84 -16.37 2.89
C LEU A 74 -4.52 -16.02 3.59
N LYS A 75 -4.10 -14.74 3.56
CA LYS A 75 -2.88 -14.29 4.25
C LYS A 75 -2.94 -14.61 5.76
N ARG A 76 -4.11 -14.45 6.38
CA ARG A 76 -4.33 -14.71 7.81
C ARG A 76 -4.39 -16.20 8.16
N GLU A 77 -5.05 -17.00 7.33
CA GLU A 77 -5.24 -18.44 7.56
C GLU A 77 -4.01 -19.28 7.19
N ARG A 78 -3.17 -18.78 6.27
CA ARG A 78 -1.98 -19.45 5.73
C ARG A 78 -0.75 -18.53 5.77
N PRO A 79 -0.26 -18.17 6.97
CA PRO A 79 0.87 -17.25 7.12
C PRO A 79 2.15 -17.73 6.41
N GLU A 80 2.33 -19.04 6.27
CA GLU A 80 3.45 -19.63 5.52
C GLU A 80 3.39 -19.34 4.02
N ILE A 81 2.19 -19.23 3.44
CA ILE A 81 1.99 -18.83 2.04
C ILE A 81 2.19 -17.32 1.92
N ALA A 82 1.63 -16.55 2.84
CA ALA A 82 1.80 -15.09 2.88
C ALA A 82 3.28 -14.69 2.94
N ALA A 83 4.05 -15.34 3.82
CA ALA A 83 5.48 -15.06 3.96
C ALA A 83 6.27 -15.39 2.68
N ARG A 84 5.93 -16.47 1.97
CA ARG A 84 6.58 -16.81 0.69
C ARG A 84 6.21 -15.82 -0.40
N HIS A 85 4.92 -15.49 -0.51
CA HIS A 85 4.42 -14.52 -1.48
C HIS A 85 5.06 -13.15 -1.28
N TYR A 86 5.22 -12.69 -0.04
CA TYR A 86 5.92 -11.44 0.29
C TYR A 86 7.34 -11.36 -0.29
N TRP A 87 8.14 -12.45 -0.18
CA TRP A 87 9.49 -12.47 -0.75
C TRP A 87 9.50 -12.46 -2.28
N GLU A 88 8.55 -13.15 -2.92
CA GLU A 88 8.39 -13.14 -4.37
C GLU A 88 7.93 -11.76 -4.87
N GLU A 89 7.06 -11.09 -4.11
CA GLU A 89 6.59 -9.74 -4.39
C GLU A 89 7.70 -8.71 -4.28
N ILE A 90 8.55 -8.77 -3.24
CA ILE A 90 9.74 -7.92 -3.12
C ILE A 90 10.63 -8.08 -4.36
N ALA A 91 10.96 -9.32 -4.73
CA ALA A 91 11.82 -9.57 -5.88
C ALA A 91 11.20 -9.07 -7.20
N ALA A 92 9.88 -9.20 -7.35
CA ALA A 92 9.14 -8.69 -8.49
C ALA A 92 9.10 -7.15 -8.52
N ARG A 93 8.83 -6.52 -7.37
CA ARG A 93 8.83 -5.06 -7.21
C ARG A 93 10.20 -4.49 -7.55
N ASP A 94 11.27 -5.05 -7.00
CA ASP A 94 12.63 -4.55 -7.23
C ASP A 94 13.05 -4.68 -8.70
N ARG A 95 12.56 -5.72 -9.38
CA ARG A 95 12.73 -5.89 -10.83
C ARG A 95 12.02 -4.80 -11.64
N ILE A 96 10.86 -4.34 -11.19
CA ILE A 96 10.00 -3.38 -11.90
C ILE A 96 10.36 -1.93 -11.58
N ALA A 97 10.52 -1.61 -10.29
CA ALA A 97 10.69 -0.26 -9.76
C ALA A 97 12.15 0.08 -9.38
N GLY A 98 13.06 -0.89 -9.48
CA GLY A 98 14.41 -0.80 -8.94
C GLY A 98 14.44 -1.11 -7.44
N GLU A 99 15.65 -1.11 -6.87
CA GLU A 99 15.87 -1.34 -5.44
C GLU A 99 14.97 -0.44 -4.59
N PHE A 100 14.26 -1.06 -3.65
CA PHE A 100 13.36 -0.34 -2.76
C PHE A 100 14.18 0.44 -1.73
N PRO A 101 13.74 1.65 -1.34
CA PRO A 101 14.45 2.42 -0.34
C PRO A 101 14.55 1.68 0.99
N ASP A 102 15.68 1.87 1.68
CA ASP A 102 15.85 1.40 3.07
C ASP A 102 15.15 2.39 3.99
N LEU A 103 13.91 2.07 4.36
CA LEU A 103 13.10 2.90 5.27
C LEU A 103 13.44 2.54 6.72
N ASP A 104 13.51 3.55 7.58
CA ASP A 104 13.54 3.29 9.02
C ASP A 104 12.16 2.88 9.55
N ASP A 105 12.10 2.53 10.84
CA ASP A 105 10.86 2.06 11.46
C ASP A 105 9.74 3.12 11.45
N ASP A 106 10.08 4.41 11.36
CA ASP A 106 9.10 5.51 11.30
C ASP A 106 8.54 5.67 9.89
N ASP A 107 9.40 5.76 8.87
CA ASP A 107 8.99 5.82 7.46
C ASP A 107 8.20 4.55 7.07
N ASP A 108 8.56 3.36 7.55
CA ASP A 108 7.78 2.12 7.33
C ASP A 108 6.40 2.20 7.99
N ALA A 109 6.30 2.76 9.20
CA ALA A 109 5.03 2.96 9.89
C ALA A 109 4.12 3.93 9.12
N TRP A 110 4.67 5.03 8.59
CA TRP A 110 3.96 5.98 7.74
C TRP A 110 3.44 5.34 6.45
N LEU A 111 4.30 4.58 5.75
CA LEU A 111 3.91 3.87 4.53
C LEU A 111 2.75 2.91 4.80
N ARG A 112 2.88 2.10 5.86
CA ARG A 112 1.85 1.13 6.26
C ARG A 112 0.55 1.80 6.69
N TRP A 113 0.62 2.90 7.43
CA TRP A 113 -0.56 3.67 7.83
C TRP A 113 -1.30 4.23 6.61
N ALA A 114 -0.57 4.85 5.68
CA ALA A 114 -1.15 5.46 4.49
C ALA A 114 -1.76 4.44 3.52
N ASP A 115 -1.10 3.29 3.29
CA ASP A 115 -1.67 2.18 2.49
C ASP A 115 -3.00 1.69 3.10
N ARG A 116 -3.02 1.46 4.42
CA ARG A 116 -4.22 0.99 5.12
C ARG A 116 -5.34 2.01 5.09
N LEU A 117 -5.02 3.29 5.31
CA LEU A 117 -6.00 4.36 5.27
C LEU A 117 -6.62 4.51 3.88
N ASP A 118 -5.80 4.48 2.81
CA ASP A 118 -6.33 4.54 1.44
C ASP A 118 -7.29 3.39 1.15
N ALA A 119 -6.89 2.16 1.46
CA ALA A 119 -7.72 0.97 1.24
C ALA A 119 -9.06 1.05 2.00
N TYR A 120 -9.04 1.53 3.25
CA TYR A 120 -10.22 1.72 4.07
C TYR A 120 -11.14 2.82 3.53
N LEU A 121 -10.59 3.98 3.16
CA LEU A 121 -11.35 5.09 2.59
C LEU A 121 -11.96 4.71 1.24
N TRP A 122 -11.22 3.97 0.39
CA TRP A 122 -11.73 3.49 -0.89
C TRP A 122 -12.93 2.55 -0.70
N ALA A 123 -12.82 1.59 0.22
CA ALA A 123 -13.91 0.68 0.55
C ALA A 123 -15.13 1.41 1.13
N GLN A 124 -14.91 2.35 2.04
CA GLN A 124 -15.97 3.18 2.61
C GLN A 124 -16.68 4.00 1.53
N HIS A 125 -15.92 4.64 0.65
CA HIS A 125 -16.46 5.46 -0.44
C HIS A 125 -17.35 4.64 -1.39
N HIS A 126 -16.99 3.38 -1.62
CA HIS A 126 -17.76 2.45 -2.46
C HIS A 126 -18.88 1.71 -1.72
N GLY A 127 -19.18 2.10 -0.48
CA GLY A 127 -20.36 1.63 0.25
C GLY A 127 -20.21 0.22 0.84
N MET A 128 -18.99 -0.22 1.12
CA MET A 128 -18.76 -1.45 1.88
C MET A 128 -19.36 -1.34 3.28
N ASP A 129 -19.83 -2.46 3.82
CA ASP A 129 -20.32 -2.51 5.20
C ASP A 129 -19.15 -2.46 6.18
N MET A 130 -18.83 -1.26 6.66
CA MET A 130 -17.71 -1.03 7.57
C MET A 130 -17.91 -1.67 8.97
N THR A 131 -19.07 -2.26 9.24
CA THR A 131 -19.32 -2.99 10.50
C THR A 131 -18.83 -4.44 10.47
N THR A 132 -18.42 -4.94 9.30
CA THR A 132 -17.87 -6.29 9.18
C THR A 132 -16.55 -6.42 9.96
N THR A 133 -16.20 -7.66 10.33
CA THR A 133 -14.94 -7.94 11.05
C THR A 133 -13.72 -7.44 10.28
N GLU A 134 -13.69 -7.58 8.96
CA GLU A 134 -12.59 -7.12 8.12
C GLU A 134 -12.32 -5.63 8.30
N TRP A 135 -13.34 -4.80 8.10
CA TRP A 135 -13.21 -3.34 8.14
C TRP A 135 -13.03 -2.80 9.55
N ARG A 136 -13.64 -3.45 10.55
CA ARG A 136 -13.38 -3.10 11.96
C ARG A 136 -11.92 -3.34 12.33
N LEU A 137 -11.33 -4.48 11.94
CA LEU A 137 -9.92 -4.77 12.18
C LEU A 137 -9.00 -3.80 11.42
N ALA A 138 -9.36 -3.43 10.19
CA ALA A 138 -8.62 -2.41 9.44
C ALA A 138 -8.64 -1.05 10.17
N HIS A 139 -9.79 -0.62 10.67
CA HIS A 139 -9.92 0.62 11.44
C HIS A 139 -9.13 0.59 12.76
N GLU A 140 -9.17 -0.53 13.50
CA GLU A 140 -8.39 -0.73 14.72
C GLU A 140 -6.88 -0.64 14.45
N GLU A 141 -6.42 -1.20 13.33
CA GLU A 141 -5.01 -1.13 12.91
C GLU A 141 -4.59 0.28 12.50
N ILE A 142 -5.42 1.00 11.74
CA ILE A 142 -5.18 2.41 11.39
C ILE A 142 -5.00 3.25 12.66
N ALA A 143 -5.92 3.11 13.62
CA ALA A 143 -5.85 3.84 14.89
C ALA A 143 -4.59 3.48 15.71
N ARG A 144 -4.16 2.21 15.67
CA ARG A 144 -2.92 1.77 16.34
C ARG A 144 -1.69 2.41 15.71
N LEU A 145 -1.62 2.45 14.38
CA LEU A 145 -0.51 3.07 13.65
C LEU A 145 -0.49 4.59 13.88
N GLU A 146 -1.65 5.25 13.80
CA GLU A 146 -1.78 6.69 14.08
C GLU A 146 -1.28 7.05 15.49
N ALA A 147 -1.60 6.22 16.49
CA ALA A 147 -1.09 6.40 17.85
C ALA A 147 0.43 6.22 17.96
N MET A 148 1.06 5.36 17.14
CA MET A 148 2.52 5.23 17.11
C MET A 148 3.16 6.47 16.51
N LEU A 149 2.64 6.95 15.38
CA LEU A 149 3.14 8.13 14.68
C LEU A 149 3.01 9.40 15.54
N SER A 150 1.90 9.53 16.29
CA SER A 150 1.68 10.66 17.19
C SER A 150 2.66 10.71 18.38
N VAL A 151 3.22 9.57 18.80
CA VAL A 151 4.20 9.52 19.91
C VAL A 151 5.58 9.97 19.45
N VAL A 152 5.92 9.74 18.18
CA VAL A 152 7.21 10.16 17.60
C VAL A 152 7.29 11.69 17.52
N ASP A 153 6.19 12.37 17.18
CA ASP A 153 6.12 13.84 17.16
C ASP A 153 6.34 14.50 18.54
N ASP A 154 5.89 13.85 19.61
CA ASP A 154 6.03 14.35 21.00
C ASP A 154 7.48 14.21 21.53
N GLU A 155 8.26 13.22 21.07
CA GLU A 155 9.66 13.03 21.51
C GLU A 155 10.65 13.97 20.79
N VAL A 156 10.34 14.43 19.57
CA VAL A 156 11.19 15.37 18.82
C VAL A 156 11.00 16.82 19.29
N THR A 157 9.89 17.10 19.99
CA THR A 157 9.55 18.45 20.49
C THR A 157 9.86 18.68 21.98
N ALA A 158 10.45 17.70 22.68
CA ALA A 158 10.77 17.73 24.12
C ALA A 158 12.24 18.09 24.45
#